data_AF-A0A8T4ASI4-F1
#
_entry.id   AF-A0A8T4ASI4-F1
#
_cell.length_a   1.000
_cell.length_b   1.000
_cell.length_c   1.000
_cell.angle_alpha   90.00
_cell.angle_beta   90.00
_cell.angle_gamma   90.00
#
_symmetry.space_group_name_H-M   'P 1'
#
loop_
_entity.id
_entity.type
_entity.pdbx_description
1 polymer ?
#
loop_
_entity_poly.entity_id
_entity_poly.type
_entity_poly.pdbx_seq_one_letter_code
_entity_poly.pdbx_strand_id
1 'polypeptide(L)'
;MKIWIGLAKNYYGNNRSYFYSGADADSYALGFCKQRWRDDLGAMPEAWRDAYEKLTAEPSYMDWLHMGFLGISGHPDLLAAREELKHIVTAGYPTCVDHAADMIVNLGGEQLEYEE
;
A
#
# COMPACT_ATOMS: atom_id res chain seq x y z
N MET A 1 2.80 8.99 13.77
CA MET A 1 2.84 9.05 12.29
C MET A 1 2.19 7.78 11.78
N LYS A 2 1.44 7.84 10.67
CA LYS A 2 0.88 6.64 10.01
C LYS A 2 1.76 6.29 8.83
N ILE A 3 2.15 5.02 8.68
CA ILE A 3 2.78 4.50 7.47
C ILE A 3 1.72 3.68 6.75
N TRP A 4 1.34 4.09 5.55
CA TRP A 4 0.41 3.34 4.72
C TRP A 4 1.12 2.19 4.04
N ILE A 5 0.43 1.06 3.90
CA ILE A 5 0.93 -0.14 3.24
C ILE A 5 -0.02 -0.47 2.09
N GLY A 6 0.53 -0.65 0.90
CA GLY A 6 -0.15 -1.25 -0.23
C GLY A 6 0.37 -2.67 -0.47
N LEU A 7 -0.53 -3.64 -0.60
CA LEU A 7 -0.24 -4.98 -1.08
C LEU A 7 -1.03 -5.21 -2.36
N ALA A 8 -0.33 -5.36 -3.47
CA ALA A 8 -0.92 -5.68 -4.75
C ALA A 8 -0.43 -7.05 -5.20
N LYS A 9 -1.34 -7.98 -5.46
CA LYS A 9 -1.04 -9.29 -6.06
C LYS A 9 -1.59 -9.32 -7.47
N ASN A 10 -0.73 -9.65 -8.42
CA ASN A 10 -1.13 -9.85 -9.81
C ASN A 10 -0.52 -11.15 -10.36
N TYR A 11 -0.80 -11.43 -11.63
CA TYR A 11 -0.25 -12.59 -12.34
C TYR A 11 1.29 -12.67 -12.32
N TYR A 12 1.98 -11.55 -12.13
CA TYR A 12 3.45 -11.46 -12.08
C TYR A 12 4.04 -11.57 -10.66
N GLY A 13 3.20 -11.64 -9.63
CA GLY A 13 3.63 -11.82 -8.24
C GLY A 13 3.01 -10.83 -7.27
N ASN A 14 3.56 -10.83 -6.05
CA ASN A 14 3.14 -9.94 -4.97
C ASN A 14 4.08 -8.73 -4.92
N ASN A 15 3.51 -7.53 -5.01
CA ASN A 15 4.20 -6.26 -4.80
C ASN A 15 3.72 -5.65 -3.48
N ARG A 16 4.64 -5.38 -2.56
CA ARG A 16 4.39 -4.64 -1.34
C ARG A 16 5.01 -3.24 -1.46
N SER A 17 4.33 -2.22 -0.97
CA SER A 17 4.80 -0.83 -1.04
C SER A 17 4.39 -0.06 0.21
N TYR A 18 5.17 0.95 0.59
CA TYR A 18 4.98 1.73 1.81
C TYR A 18 4.92 3.23 1.49
N PHE A 19 4.00 3.94 2.11
CA PHE A 19 3.74 5.35 1.83
C PHE A 19 3.62 6.19 3.11
N TYR A 20 4.13 7.42 3.07
CA TYR A 20 4.11 8.35 4.21
C TYR A 20 2.84 9.19 4.29
N SER A 21 2.01 9.15 3.24
CA SER A 21 0.73 9.85 3.19
C SER A 21 -0.35 8.96 2.59
N GLY A 22 -1.60 9.23 2.96
CA GLY A 22 -2.74 8.54 2.35
C GLY A 22 -2.86 8.87 0.86
N ALA A 23 -2.53 10.11 0.48
CA ALA A 23 -2.58 10.56 -0.91
C ALA A 23 -1.61 9.80 -1.83
N ASP A 24 -0.40 9.48 -1.35
CA ASP A 24 0.56 8.66 -2.11
C ASP A 24 0.06 7.22 -2.25
N ALA A 25 -0.53 6.68 -1.18
CA ALA A 25 -1.13 5.35 -1.17
C ALA A 25 -2.32 5.26 -2.14
N ASP A 26 -3.19 6.27 -2.13
CA ASP A 26 -4.33 6.40 -3.05
C ASP A 26 -3.86 6.55 -4.51
N SER A 27 -2.79 7.32 -4.74
CA SER A 27 -2.20 7.48 -6.07
C SER A 27 -1.65 6.17 -6.62
N TYR A 28 -0.99 5.37 -5.77
CA TYR A 28 -0.54 4.03 -6.12
C TYR A 28 -1.71 3.10 -6.46
N ALA A 29 -2.73 3.07 -5.61
CA ALA A 29 -3.94 2.26 -5.81
C ALA A 29 -4.69 2.64 -7.09
N LEU A 30 -4.78 3.94 -7.39
CA LEU A 30 -5.36 4.43 -8.64
C LEU A 30 -4.53 4.00 -9.86
N GLY A 31 -3.20 4.06 -9.75
CA GLY A 31 -2.29 3.56 -10.78
C GLY A 31 -2.47 2.06 -11.03
N PHE A 32 -2.64 1.27 -9.97
CA PHE A 32 -2.97 -0.16 -10.07
C PHE A 32 -4.28 -0.37 -10.85
N CYS A 33 -5.35 0.33 -10.48
CA CYS A 33 -6.65 0.19 -11.15
C CYS A 33 -6.57 0.63 -12.63
N LYS A 34 -5.88 1.73 -12.94
CA LYS A 34 -5.69 2.23 -14.31
C LYS A 34 -5.02 1.20 -15.22
N GLN A 35 -4.03 0.48 -14.72
CA GLN A 35 -3.35 -0.55 -15.50
C GLN A 35 -4.23 -1.77 -15.82
N ARG A 36 -5.30 -1.99 -15.04
CA ARG A 36 -6.26 -3.09 -15.24
C ARG A 36 -7.56 -2.65 -15.88
N TRP A 37 -7.80 -1.34 -15.98
CA TRP A 37 -9.06 -0.83 -16.48
C TRP A 37 -9.26 -1.22 -17.93
N ARG A 38 -10.48 -1.67 -18.24
CA ARG A 38 -10.86 -2.12 -19.57
C ARG A 38 -11.95 -1.23 -20.13
N ASP A 39 -11.94 -1.05 -21.45
CA ASP A 39 -12.88 -0.15 -22.13
C ASP A 39 -14.34 -0.60 -22.00
N ASP A 40 -14.59 -1.89 -21.82
CA ASP A 40 -15.93 -2.48 -21.65
C ASP A 40 -16.57 -2.18 -20.28
N LEU A 41 -15.78 -1.72 -19.30
CA LEU A 41 -16.25 -1.25 -18.00
C LEU A 41 -16.73 0.22 -18.01
N GLY A 42 -16.62 0.88 -19.17
CA GLY A 42 -16.94 2.30 -19.34
C GLY A 42 -15.87 3.23 -18.76
N ALA A 43 -16.25 4.49 -18.51
CA ALA A 43 -15.33 5.49 -17.96
C ALA A 43 -14.87 5.10 -16.55
N MET A 44 -13.55 5.20 -16.32
CA MET A 44 -12.96 4.89 -15.03
C MET A 44 -13.34 5.94 -13.98
N PRO A 45 -13.80 5.54 -12.78
CA PRO A 45 -13.99 6.45 -11.64
C PRO A 45 -12.70 7.14 -11.21
N GLU A 46 -12.81 8.33 -10.62
CA GLU A 46 -11.66 9.07 -10.07
C GLU A 46 -11.16 8.47 -8.75
N ALA A 47 -12.06 7.88 -7.96
CA ALA A 47 -11.71 7.17 -6.74
C ALA A 47 -11.28 5.73 -7.06
N TRP A 48 -10.12 5.32 -6.53
CA TRP A 48 -9.59 3.98 -6.80
C TRP A 48 -10.48 2.87 -6.22
N ARG A 49 -11.21 3.14 -5.14
CA ARG A 49 -12.09 2.15 -4.49
C ARG A 49 -13.23 1.73 -5.40
N ASP A 50 -13.94 2.71 -5.94
CA ASP A 50 -15.05 2.47 -6.88
C ASP A 50 -14.57 1.77 -8.15
N ALA A 51 -13.36 2.13 -8.62
CA ALA A 51 -12.74 1.43 -9.73
C ALA A 51 -12.41 -0.02 -9.36
N TYR A 52 -11.79 -0.25 -8.21
CA TYR A 52 -11.41 -1.58 -7.76
C TYR A 52 -12.64 -2.47 -7.55
N GLU A 53 -13.72 -1.95 -6.96
CA GLU A 53 -14.98 -2.67 -6.80
C GLU A 53 -15.53 -3.16 -8.15
N LYS A 54 -15.58 -2.27 -9.15
CA LYS A 54 -16.02 -2.63 -10.50
C LYS A 54 -15.15 -3.69 -11.15
N LEU A 55 -13.82 -3.61 -10.98
CA LEU A 55 -12.92 -4.64 -11.48
C LEU A 55 -13.23 -6.00 -10.83
N THR A 56 -13.41 -6.02 -9.51
CA THR A 56 -13.68 -7.25 -8.75
C THR A 56 -15.09 -7.82 -8.94
N ALA A 57 -16.04 -7.02 -9.44
CA ALA A 57 -17.38 -7.51 -9.77
C ALA A 57 -17.37 -8.54 -10.92
N GLU A 58 -16.29 -8.60 -11.69
CA GLU A 58 -16.13 -9.59 -12.73
C GLU A 58 -15.63 -10.95 -12.21
N PRO A 59 -16.29 -12.06 -12.59
CA PRO A 59 -15.86 -13.41 -12.18
C PRO A 59 -14.46 -13.80 -12.65
N SER A 60 -13.94 -13.16 -13.70
CA SER A 60 -12.63 -13.45 -14.27
C SER A 60 -11.49 -12.62 -13.67
N TYR A 61 -11.81 -11.65 -12.81
CA TYR A 61 -10.82 -10.79 -12.19
C TYR A 61 -10.10 -11.54 -11.07
N MET A 62 -8.77 -11.64 -11.18
CA MET A 62 -7.93 -12.47 -10.30
C MET A 62 -6.86 -11.66 -9.54
N ASP A 63 -6.73 -10.37 -9.87
CA ASP A 63 -5.77 -9.46 -9.24
C ASP A 63 -6.36 -8.94 -7.91
N TRP A 64 -5.52 -8.80 -6.87
CA TRP A 64 -5.95 -8.34 -5.54
C TRP A 64 -5.18 -7.11 -5.11
N LEU A 65 -5.86 -6.17 -4.46
CA LEU A 65 -5.29 -4.96 -3.85
C LEU A 65 -5.80 -4.83 -2.42
N HIS A 66 -4.88 -4.61 -1.48
CA HIS A 66 -5.17 -4.30 -0.09
C HIS A 66 -4.41 -3.04 0.33
N MET A 67 -5.11 -2.13 0.99
CA MET A 67 -4.57 -0.86 1.50
C MET A 67 -4.82 -0.79 3.01
N GLY A 68 -3.79 -0.48 3.77
CA GLY A 68 -3.89 -0.31 5.22
C GLY A 68 -2.87 0.70 5.74
N PHE A 69 -2.80 0.88 7.07
CA PHE A 69 -1.71 1.63 7.68
C PHE A 69 -1.28 1.08 9.04
N LEU A 70 -0.03 1.38 9.40
CA LEU A 70 0.54 1.14 10.71
C LEU A 70 0.65 2.44 11.49
N GLY A 71 0.14 2.44 12.72
CA GLY A 71 0.31 3.54 13.66
C GLY A 71 1.62 3.42 14.44
N ILE A 72 2.60 4.29 14.18
CA ILE A 72 3.93 4.21 14.82
C ILE A 72 4.19 5.32 15.85
N SER A 73 3.15 6.00 16.33
CA SER A 73 3.28 7.18 17.21
C SER A 73 3.65 6.89 18.67
N GLY A 74 3.61 5.64 19.12
CA GLY A 74 3.69 5.32 20.55
C GLY A 74 4.98 4.67 21.06
N HIS A 75 5.81 4.08 20.19
CA HIS A 75 6.92 3.22 20.64
C HIS A 75 8.29 3.84 20.35
N PRO A 76 9.21 3.95 21.35
CA PRO A 76 10.53 4.56 21.17
C PRO A 76 11.35 3.93 20.02
N ASP A 77 11.32 2.61 19.89
CA ASP A 77 12.02 1.90 18.81
C ASP A 77 11.40 2.14 17.43
N LEU A 78 10.08 2.40 17.37
CA LEU A 78 9.40 2.77 16.12
C LEU A 78 9.69 4.24 15.74
N LEU A 79 9.98 5.10 16.71
CA LEU A 79 10.48 6.47 16.46
C LEU A 79 11.93 6.46 15.94
N ALA A 80 12.77 5.52 16.38
CA ALA A 80 14.11 5.32 15.83
C ALA A 80 14.06 4.76 14.40
N ALA A 81 13.24 3.71 14.18
CA ALA A 81 13.00 3.15 12.86
C ALA A 81 12.43 4.18 11.87
N ARG A 82 11.60 5.13 12.36
CA ARG A 82 11.09 6.26 11.58
C ARG A 82 12.18 7.12 10.95
N GLU A 83 13.22 7.48 11.70
CA GLU A 83 14.29 8.33 11.17
C GLU A 83 15.17 7.56 10.17
N GLU A 84 15.40 6.28 10.43
CA GLU A 84 16.15 5.39 9.53
C GLU A 84 15.40 5.14 8.21
N LEU A 85 14.10 4.83 8.26
CA LEU A 85 13.24 4.66 7.08
C LEU A 85 13.11 5.92 6.25
N LYS A 86 12.94 7.06 6.92
CA LYS A 86 12.94 8.35 6.23
C LYS A 86 14.25 8.55 5.50
N HIS A 87 15.38 8.22 6.11
CA HIS A 87 16.69 8.33 5.47
C HIS A 87 16.83 7.40 4.25
N ILE A 88 16.45 6.13 4.37
CA ILE A 88 16.51 5.12 3.31
C ILE A 88 15.68 5.52 2.08
N VAL A 89 14.44 5.97 2.29
CA VAL A 89 13.56 6.37 1.18
C VAL A 89 14.04 7.65 0.52
N THR A 90 14.50 8.63 1.30
CA THR A 90 15.04 9.88 0.75
C THR A 90 16.34 9.65 -0.05
N ALA A 91 17.13 8.66 0.36
CA ALA A 91 18.35 8.25 -0.34
C ALA A 91 18.09 7.27 -1.50
N GLY A 92 16.87 6.78 -1.67
CA GLY A 92 16.44 5.99 -2.82
C GLY A 92 16.99 4.55 -2.84
N TYR A 93 17.27 3.94 -1.69
CA TYR A 93 17.79 2.56 -1.62
C TYR A 93 16.65 1.52 -1.52
N PRO A 94 16.32 0.79 -2.61
CA PRO A 94 15.13 -0.06 -2.68
C PRO A 94 15.24 -1.34 -1.82
N THR A 95 16.45 -1.87 -1.65
CA THR A 95 16.71 -3.15 -0.96
C THR A 95 16.59 -3.06 0.56
N CYS A 96 16.45 -1.87 1.13
CA CYS A 96 16.40 -1.64 2.58
C CYS A 96 14.98 -1.42 3.10
N VAL A 97 14.01 -1.21 2.20
CA VAL A 97 12.61 -0.94 2.55
C VAL A 97 11.91 -2.20 3.07
N ASP A 98 12.15 -3.34 2.43
CA ASP A 98 11.60 -4.64 2.85
C ASP A 98 12.12 -5.05 4.24
N HIS A 99 13.42 -4.84 4.51
CA HIS A 99 14.04 -5.18 5.79
C HIS A 99 13.52 -4.30 6.94
N ALA A 100 13.40 -3.00 6.71
CA ALA A 100 12.89 -2.06 7.70
C ALA A 100 11.40 -2.29 7.99
N ALA A 101 10.62 -2.74 7.00
CA ALA A 101 9.23 -3.07 7.22
C ALA A 101 9.04 -4.42 7.93
N ASP A 102 9.87 -5.43 7.64
CA ASP A 102 9.93 -6.66 8.44
C ASP A 102 10.33 -6.35 9.89
N MET A 103 11.23 -5.38 10.13
CA MET A 103 11.52 -4.89 11.48
C MET A 103 10.29 -4.26 12.16
N ILE A 104 9.54 -3.40 11.47
CA ILE A 104 8.32 -2.77 12.05
C ILE A 104 7.27 -3.82 12.41
N VAL A 105 7.06 -4.83 11.55
CA VAL A 105 6.11 -5.93 11.81
C VAL A 105 6.57 -6.75 13.02
N ASN A 106 7.87 -7.05 13.13
CA ASN A 106 8.43 -7.80 14.26
C ASN A 106 8.46 -7.00 15.59
N LEU A 107 8.47 -5.68 15.52
CA LEU A 107 8.47 -4.78 16.69
C LEU A 107 7.08 -4.51 17.27
N GLY A 108 6.05 -5.22 16.81
CA GLY A 108 4.70 -5.14 17.40
C GLY A 108 3.93 -3.89 17.01
N GLY A 109 4.17 -3.33 15.82
CA GLY A 109 3.27 -2.33 15.26
C GLY A 109 1.89 -2.94 15.06
N GLU A 110 0.90 -2.54 15.86
CA GLU A 110 -0.48 -2.97 15.65
C GLU A 110 -0.95 -2.50 14.27
N GLN A 111 -1.28 -3.47 13.41
CA GLN A 111 -2.01 -3.24 12.18
C GLN A 111 -3.40 -2.73 12.59
N LEU A 112 -3.65 -1.44 12.38
CA LEU A 112 -4.98 -0.89 12.56
C LEU A 112 -5.75 -1.25 11.30
N GLU A 113 -6.62 -2.25 11.41
CA GLU A 113 -7.64 -2.56 10.40
C GLU A 113 -8.44 -1.29 10.11
N TYR A 114 -8.65 -1.00 8.83
CA TYR A 114 -9.71 -0.08 8.43
C TYR A 114 -10.81 -0.91 7.79
N GLU A 115 -12.01 -0.70 8.33
CA GLU A 115 -13.29 -1.21 7.83
C GLU A 115 -13.38 -1.05 6.31
N GLU A 116 -13.87 -2.12 5.67
CA GLU A 116 -14.23 -2.21 4.26
C GLU A 116 -15.06 -1.02 3.77
#